data_AF-A0A0A9X8Z6-F1
#
_entry.id   AF-A0A0A9X8Z6-F1
#
_cell.length_a   1.000
_cell.length_b   1.000
_cell.length_c   1.000
_cell.angle_alpha   90.00
_cell.angle_beta   90.00
_cell.angle_gamma   90.00
#
_symmetry.space_group_name_H-M   'P 1'
#
loop_
_entity.id
_entity.type
_entity.pdbx_description
1 polymer ?
#
loop_
_entity_poly.entity_id
_entity_poly.type
_entity_poly.pdbx_seq_one_letter_code
_entity_poly.pdbx_strand_id
1 'polypeptide(L)'
;MTKMIPLGLLLFVAAASAVDVNDIKQLEAAKNSQRITLRNINVPAGVTLNLDKLKPGTVVEFAGQITFGYKEWEGPLILIGGKNIKVEGKPGHLINCQGERWWDKEGGNGGKTKPKFLAVRLTDSSVDGLVIKNTPAHGISINSCKNVAFTKITLNVAEGKPKETQQYV
;
A
#
# COMPACT_ATOMS: atom_id res chain seq x y z
N MET A 1 24.15 -12.54 -57.22
CA MET A 1 23.08 -11.68 -56.67
C MET A 1 22.93 -11.98 -55.19
N THR A 2 23.55 -11.16 -54.35
CA THR A 2 23.56 -11.31 -52.89
C THR A 2 22.28 -10.71 -52.32
N LYS A 3 21.40 -11.52 -51.74
CA LYS A 3 20.19 -11.02 -51.05
C LYS A 3 20.58 -10.64 -49.62
N MET A 4 20.62 -9.33 -49.34
CA MET A 4 20.65 -8.78 -48.00
C MET A 4 19.33 -9.11 -47.27
N ILE A 5 19.43 -9.71 -46.09
CA ILE A 5 18.32 -9.87 -45.14
C ILE A 5 18.41 -8.69 -44.15
N PRO A 6 17.33 -7.92 -43.90
CA PRO A 6 17.41 -6.80 -42.99
C PRO A 6 17.53 -7.32 -41.55
N LEU A 7 18.54 -6.81 -40.84
CA LEU A 7 18.74 -7.06 -39.42
C LEU A 7 17.67 -6.29 -38.63
N GLY A 8 16.53 -6.94 -38.37
CA GLY A 8 15.49 -6.43 -37.49
C GLY A 8 16.05 -6.25 -36.08
N LEU A 9 15.95 -5.03 -35.55
CA LEU A 9 16.30 -4.70 -34.16
C LEU A 9 15.41 -5.52 -33.22
N LEU A 10 15.93 -6.62 -32.69
CA LEU A 10 15.33 -7.34 -31.56
C LEU A 10 15.43 -6.45 -30.31
N LEU A 11 14.36 -5.74 -29.99
CA LEU A 11 14.17 -5.13 -28.68
C LEU A 11 14.01 -6.26 -27.65
N PHE A 12 15.09 -6.62 -26.97
CA PHE A 12 15.00 -7.37 -25.72
C PHE A 12 14.41 -6.45 -24.65
N VAL A 13 13.09 -6.50 -24.48
CA VAL A 13 12.48 -6.00 -23.25
C VAL A 13 12.86 -7.01 -22.16
N ALA A 14 13.97 -6.74 -21.46
CA ALA A 14 14.24 -7.42 -20.21
C ALA A 14 13.11 -7.04 -19.25
N ALA A 15 12.12 -7.92 -19.09
CA ALA A 15 11.22 -7.84 -17.96
C ALA A 15 12.10 -8.01 -16.72
N ALA A 16 12.46 -6.90 -16.07
CA ALA A 16 13.06 -6.95 -14.75
C ALA A 16 12.12 -7.80 -13.89
N SER A 17 12.56 -8.97 -13.48
CA SER A 17 11.75 -9.88 -12.67
C SER A 17 11.33 -9.13 -11.41
N ALA A 18 10.05 -9.25 -11.05
CA ALA A 18 9.56 -8.71 -9.79
C ALA A 18 10.33 -9.36 -8.64
N VAL A 19 10.67 -8.58 -7.62
CA VAL A 19 11.10 -9.14 -6.33
C VAL A 19 9.85 -9.36 -5.49
N ASP A 20 9.56 -10.61 -5.17
CA ASP A 20 8.52 -10.97 -4.21
C ASP A 20 9.01 -10.70 -2.79
N VAL A 21 8.24 -9.94 -2.03
CA VAL A 21 8.45 -9.64 -0.61
C VAL A 21 7.30 -10.28 0.16
N ASN A 22 7.62 -11.31 0.94
CA ASN A 22 6.68 -12.01 1.82
C ASN A 22 7.07 -11.89 3.31
N ASP A 23 8.28 -11.40 3.60
CA ASP A 23 8.73 -11.00 4.93
C ASP A 23 9.26 -9.56 4.86
N ILE A 24 8.87 -8.72 5.83
CA ILE A 24 9.29 -7.32 5.91
C ILE A 24 10.81 -7.15 5.97
N LYS A 25 11.55 -8.16 6.43
CA LYS A 25 13.02 -8.16 6.43
C LYS A 25 13.63 -8.07 5.03
N GLN A 26 12.91 -8.50 3.99
CA GLN A 26 13.35 -8.43 2.60
C GLN A 26 13.17 -7.03 2.00
N LEU A 27 12.37 -6.16 2.64
CA LEU A 27 11.90 -4.92 2.04
C LEU A 27 13.03 -3.95 1.73
N GLU A 28 14.00 -3.78 2.64
CA GLU A 28 15.11 -2.86 2.42
C GLU A 28 15.96 -3.26 1.21
N ALA A 29 16.22 -4.55 1.02
CA ALA A 29 16.93 -5.05 -0.17
C ALA A 29 16.11 -4.85 -1.46
N ALA A 30 14.78 -4.94 -1.38
CA ALA A 30 13.89 -4.78 -2.53
C ALA A 30 13.73 -3.34 -3.02
N LYS A 31 14.05 -2.31 -2.20
CA LYS A 31 13.83 -0.89 -2.56
C LYS A 31 14.56 -0.41 -3.82
N ASN A 32 15.61 -1.11 -4.24
CA ASN A 32 16.37 -0.82 -5.46
C ASN A 32 15.86 -1.57 -6.72
N SER A 33 14.80 -2.38 -6.57
CA SER A 33 14.20 -3.13 -7.68
C SER A 33 13.25 -2.28 -8.50
N GLN A 34 13.15 -2.58 -9.81
CA GLN A 34 12.17 -1.91 -10.68
C GLN A 34 10.74 -2.32 -10.38
N ARG A 35 10.54 -3.49 -9.78
CA ARG A 35 9.23 -4.01 -9.41
C ARG A 35 9.31 -4.79 -8.10
N ILE A 36 8.41 -4.48 -7.18
CA ILE A 36 8.27 -5.10 -5.87
C ILE A 36 6.86 -5.65 -5.76
N THR A 37 6.71 -6.95 -5.51
CA THR A 37 5.40 -7.56 -5.23
C THR A 37 5.31 -7.91 -3.76
N LEU A 38 4.45 -7.22 -3.02
CA LEU A 38 4.20 -7.47 -1.61
C LEU A 38 3.13 -8.55 -1.49
N ARG A 39 3.43 -9.67 -0.83
CA ARG A 39 2.53 -10.82 -0.77
C ARG A 39 2.40 -11.40 0.62
N ASN A 40 1.17 -11.48 1.13
CA ASN A 40 0.84 -12.21 2.36
C ASN A 40 1.68 -11.80 3.58
N ILE A 41 1.98 -10.50 3.71
CA ILE A 41 2.83 -9.97 4.77
C ILE A 41 1.98 -9.68 6.00
N ASN A 42 2.39 -10.24 7.14
CA ASN A 42 1.95 -9.78 8.45
C ASN A 42 2.99 -8.82 9.04
N VAL A 43 2.72 -7.51 8.95
CA VAL A 43 3.61 -6.46 9.44
C VAL A 43 3.63 -6.53 10.98
N PRO A 44 4.81 -6.60 11.63
CA PRO A 44 4.89 -6.67 13.09
C PRO A 44 4.21 -5.48 13.80
N ALA A 45 3.79 -5.70 15.05
CA ALA A 45 3.17 -4.68 15.86
C ALA A 45 4.07 -3.45 16.04
N GLY A 46 3.55 -2.26 15.77
CA GLY A 46 4.32 -1.02 15.92
C GLY A 46 5.38 -0.77 14.85
N VAL A 47 5.35 -1.51 13.74
CA VAL A 47 6.29 -1.37 12.63
C VAL A 47 5.55 -0.83 11.41
N THR A 48 6.18 0.10 10.68
CA THR A 48 5.68 0.62 9.41
C THR A 48 6.12 -0.28 8.26
N LEU A 49 5.20 -0.62 7.36
CA LEU A 49 5.55 -1.11 6.02
C LEU A 49 6.16 0.06 5.22
N ASN A 50 7.49 0.15 5.26
CA ASN A 50 8.22 1.32 4.78
C ASN A 50 8.68 1.18 3.32
N LEU A 51 7.86 1.73 2.42
CA LEU A 51 8.10 1.86 0.98
C LEU A 51 8.53 3.29 0.62
N ASP A 52 9.24 3.98 1.52
CA ASP A 52 9.87 5.27 1.21
C ASP A 52 11.23 5.07 0.52
N LYS A 53 11.69 6.12 -0.17
CA LYS A 53 12.98 6.16 -0.87
C LYS A 53 13.15 5.04 -1.89
N LEU A 54 12.06 4.66 -2.57
CA LEU A 54 12.12 3.70 -3.66
C LEU A 54 12.93 4.25 -4.83
N LYS A 55 13.55 3.35 -5.59
CA LYS A 55 14.17 3.69 -6.87
C LYS A 55 13.14 4.40 -7.77
N PRO A 56 13.51 5.52 -8.44
CA PRO A 56 12.58 6.16 -9.36
C PRO A 56 12.13 5.22 -10.47
N GLY A 57 10.83 5.23 -10.80
CA GLY A 57 10.25 4.30 -11.78
C GLY A 57 9.74 2.98 -11.19
N THR A 58 9.88 2.75 -9.88
CA THR A 58 9.48 1.48 -9.25
C THR A 58 7.97 1.24 -9.36
N VAL A 59 7.60 0.00 -9.71
CA VAL A 59 6.24 -0.52 -9.60
C VAL A 59 6.10 -1.32 -8.30
N VAL A 60 5.14 -0.96 -7.45
CA VAL A 60 4.78 -1.68 -6.23
C VAL A 60 3.43 -2.36 -6.43
N GLU A 61 3.41 -3.68 -6.35
CA GLU A 61 2.22 -4.50 -6.51
C GLU A 61 1.79 -5.07 -5.14
N PHE A 62 0.58 -4.78 -4.69
CA PHE A 62 -0.04 -5.45 -3.55
C PHE A 62 -0.74 -6.73 -4.04
N ALA A 63 -0.28 -7.89 -3.58
CA ALA A 63 -0.82 -9.19 -3.91
C ALA A 63 -1.22 -9.97 -2.64
N GLY A 64 -2.33 -10.71 -2.69
CA GLY A 64 -2.82 -11.41 -1.50
C GLY A 64 -3.16 -10.45 -0.35
N GLN A 65 -2.95 -10.87 0.89
CA GLN A 65 -3.42 -10.10 2.06
C GLN A 65 -2.27 -9.47 2.86
N ILE A 66 -2.37 -8.18 3.17
CA ILE A 66 -1.47 -7.50 4.11
C ILE A 66 -2.21 -7.24 5.41
N THR A 67 -1.59 -7.60 6.55
CA THR A 67 -2.12 -7.35 7.92
C THR A 67 -1.08 -6.69 8.81
N PHE A 68 -1.50 -6.24 9.99
CA PHE A 68 -0.65 -5.50 10.92
C PHE A 68 -0.82 -6.02 12.34
N GLY A 69 0.27 -6.14 13.11
CA GLY A 69 0.21 -6.43 14.54
C GLY A 69 -0.40 -5.27 15.34
N TYR A 70 -1.01 -5.60 16.48
CA TYR A 70 -1.64 -4.60 17.35
C TYR A 70 -0.63 -3.91 18.26
N LYS A 71 -0.65 -2.57 18.25
CA LYS A 71 0.05 -1.69 19.20
C LYS A 71 -0.71 -0.37 19.24
N GLU A 72 -0.77 0.29 20.39
CA GLU A 72 -1.22 1.70 20.47
C GLU A 72 -0.03 2.60 20.17
N TRP A 73 -0.05 3.25 19.01
CA TRP A 73 1.04 4.09 18.49
C TRP A 73 0.52 4.96 17.33
N GLU A 74 1.27 6.00 16.98
CA GLU A 74 0.84 7.01 16.00
C GLU A 74 0.91 6.56 14.53
N GLY A 75 1.67 5.50 14.26
CA GLY A 75 1.91 5.02 12.89
C GLY A 75 2.87 5.93 12.08
N PRO A 76 2.79 5.90 10.74
CA PRO A 76 1.75 5.23 9.93
C PRO A 76 1.94 3.71 9.81
N LEU A 77 0.87 2.99 9.46
CA LEU A 77 0.94 1.58 9.09
C LEU A 77 1.72 1.37 7.79
N ILE A 78 1.47 2.19 6.76
CA ILE A 78 2.17 2.17 5.48
C ILE A 78 2.72 3.57 5.18
N LEU A 79 3.99 3.62 4.75
CA LEU A 79 4.61 4.83 4.19
C LEU A 79 5.06 4.53 2.76
N ILE A 80 4.63 5.33 1.78
CA ILE A 80 5.08 5.23 0.39
C ILE A 80 5.68 6.56 -0.06
N GLY A 81 6.89 6.53 -0.59
CA GLY A 81 7.56 7.75 -1.05
C GLY A 81 8.57 7.51 -2.16
N GLY A 82 8.67 8.49 -3.07
CA GLY A 82 9.52 8.42 -4.24
C GLY A 82 9.02 9.24 -5.43
N LYS A 83 9.71 9.09 -6.56
CA LYS A 83 9.40 9.77 -7.82
C LYS A 83 9.08 8.75 -8.91
N ASN A 84 8.07 9.02 -9.74
CA ASN A 84 7.65 8.12 -10.80
C ASN A 84 7.32 6.72 -10.27
N ILE A 85 6.58 6.64 -9.18
CA ILE A 85 6.19 5.37 -8.55
C ILE A 85 4.80 5.00 -9.06
N LYS A 86 4.62 3.72 -9.39
CA LYS A 86 3.31 3.15 -9.68
C LYS A 86 2.95 2.16 -8.56
N VAL A 87 1.85 2.40 -7.87
CA VAL A 87 1.32 1.48 -6.87
C VAL A 87 0.04 0.85 -7.41
N GLU A 88 -0.05 -0.47 -7.42
CA GLU A 88 -1.19 -1.21 -7.95
C GLU A 88 -1.65 -2.35 -7.04
N GLY A 89 -2.95 -2.58 -6.98
CA GLY A 89 -3.56 -3.75 -6.35
C GLY A 89 -3.82 -4.87 -7.36
N LYS A 90 -3.31 -6.08 -7.13
CA LYS A 90 -3.60 -7.25 -8.00
C LYS A 90 -4.98 -7.83 -7.71
N PRO A 91 -5.58 -8.60 -8.64
CA PRO A 91 -6.87 -9.25 -8.38
C PRO A 91 -6.86 -10.06 -7.07
N GLY A 92 -7.87 -9.85 -6.23
CA GLY A 92 -8.02 -10.52 -4.94
C GLY A 92 -7.12 -10.01 -3.81
N HIS A 93 -6.31 -8.96 -4.02
CA HIS A 93 -5.53 -8.38 -2.93
C HIS A 93 -6.43 -7.69 -1.89
N LEU A 94 -5.94 -7.62 -0.64
CA LEU A 94 -6.60 -6.91 0.44
C LEU A 94 -5.57 -6.35 1.43
N ILE A 95 -5.67 -5.06 1.73
CA ILE A 95 -4.99 -4.45 2.87
C ILE A 95 -5.98 -4.45 4.04
N ASN A 96 -5.87 -5.43 4.93
CA ASN A 96 -6.75 -5.56 6.09
C ASN A 96 -6.05 -5.05 7.35
N CYS A 97 -6.40 -3.83 7.76
CA CYS A 97 -5.77 -3.17 8.90
C CYS A 97 -6.29 -3.69 10.25
N GLN A 98 -7.43 -4.40 10.27
CA GLN A 98 -8.06 -4.93 11.47
C GLN A 98 -8.24 -3.85 12.56
N GLY A 99 -8.76 -2.69 12.13
CA GLY A 99 -8.93 -1.47 12.91
C GLY A 99 -9.86 -1.61 14.10
N GLU A 100 -10.75 -2.60 14.09
CA GLU A 100 -11.66 -2.94 15.20
C GLU A 100 -10.94 -3.15 16.53
N ARG A 101 -9.64 -3.50 16.50
CA ARG A 101 -8.81 -3.62 17.70
C ARG A 101 -8.56 -2.27 18.40
N TRP A 102 -8.59 -1.16 17.66
CA TRP A 102 -8.40 0.21 18.15
C TRP A 102 -9.70 0.98 18.34
N TRP A 103 -10.78 0.64 17.64
CA TRP A 103 -12.01 1.42 17.70
C TRP A 103 -12.63 1.38 19.10
N ASP A 104 -12.69 2.55 19.73
CA ASP A 104 -13.14 2.78 21.11
C ASP A 104 -14.28 3.81 21.18
N LYS A 105 -14.84 4.19 20.02
CA LYS A 105 -15.85 5.23 19.83
C LYS A 105 -15.36 6.67 20.06
N GLU A 106 -14.08 6.89 20.34
CA GLU A 106 -13.49 8.23 20.53
C GLU A 106 -12.79 8.76 19.28
N GLY A 107 -12.72 7.95 18.21
CA GLY A 107 -12.11 8.34 16.94
C GLY A 107 -10.66 8.76 17.12
N GLY A 108 -10.24 9.83 16.44
CA GLY A 108 -8.89 10.40 16.57
C GLY A 108 -8.75 11.45 17.69
N ASN A 109 -9.80 11.72 18.47
CA ASN A 109 -9.85 12.84 19.42
C ASN A 109 -9.67 12.42 20.89
N GLY A 110 -9.50 11.12 21.15
CA GLY A 110 -9.40 10.58 22.50
C GLY A 110 -9.15 9.06 22.51
N GLY A 111 -9.13 8.50 23.72
CA GLY A 111 -9.03 7.08 23.97
C GLY A 111 -7.67 6.49 23.61
N LYS A 112 -7.69 5.32 22.98
CA LYS A 112 -6.50 4.61 22.52
C LYS A 112 -5.74 5.44 21.51
N THR A 113 -4.40 5.39 21.55
CA THR A 113 -3.58 5.90 20.45
C THR A 113 -3.74 5.00 19.22
N LYS A 114 -4.19 5.57 18.10
CA LYS A 114 -4.55 4.82 16.89
C LYS A 114 -3.61 5.18 15.74
N PRO A 115 -2.96 4.21 15.09
CA PRO A 115 -2.02 4.54 14.03
C PRO A 115 -2.75 5.07 12.80
N LYS A 116 -2.16 6.10 12.17
CA LYS A 116 -2.57 6.54 10.82
C LYS A 116 -2.39 5.37 9.85
N PHE A 117 -3.30 5.23 8.88
CA PHE A 117 -3.19 4.12 7.93
C PHE A 117 -2.09 4.34 6.88
N LEU A 118 -2.33 5.17 5.86
CA LEU A 118 -1.41 5.34 4.74
C LEU A 118 -0.89 6.78 4.68
N ALA A 119 0.43 6.94 4.69
CA ALA A 119 1.10 8.19 4.40
C ALA A 119 1.79 8.11 3.02
N VAL A 120 1.60 9.14 2.20
CA VAL A 120 2.20 9.20 0.85
C VAL A 120 2.96 10.50 0.65
N ARG A 121 4.15 10.39 0.04
CA ARG A 121 5.06 11.49 -0.33
C ARG A 121 5.60 11.23 -1.74
N LEU A 122 4.76 11.47 -2.74
CA LEU A 122 4.98 11.02 -4.11
C LEU A 122 5.09 12.17 -5.10
N THR A 123 5.91 12.03 -6.13
CA THR A 123 6.02 12.99 -7.24
C THR A 123 5.90 12.28 -8.57
N ASP A 124 5.09 12.81 -9.49
CA ASP A 124 4.87 12.25 -10.83
C ASP A 124 4.45 10.78 -10.80
N SER A 125 3.51 10.42 -9.92
CA SER A 125 3.25 9.02 -9.52
C SER A 125 1.77 8.65 -9.61
N SER A 126 1.44 7.36 -9.46
CA SER A 126 0.06 6.88 -9.43
C SER A 126 -0.16 5.80 -8.37
N VAL A 127 -1.36 5.80 -7.80
CA VAL A 127 -1.86 4.77 -6.88
C VAL A 127 -3.22 4.32 -7.40
N ASP A 128 -3.31 3.08 -7.88
CA ASP A 128 -4.50 2.55 -8.54
C ASP A 128 -5.00 1.25 -7.91
N GLY A 129 -6.31 1.19 -7.68
CA GLY A 129 -7.01 -0.08 -7.43
C GLY A 129 -6.81 -0.69 -6.04
N LEU A 130 -6.30 0.05 -5.05
CA LEU A 130 -6.13 -0.50 -3.70
C LEU A 130 -7.46 -0.78 -3.01
N VAL A 131 -7.60 -1.97 -2.42
CA VAL A 131 -8.73 -2.38 -1.58
C VAL A 131 -8.29 -2.45 -0.12
N ILE A 132 -8.88 -1.60 0.71
CA ILE A 132 -8.51 -1.37 2.10
C ILE A 132 -9.71 -1.68 3.00
N LYS A 133 -9.47 -2.43 4.08
CA LYS A 133 -10.47 -2.78 5.08
C LYS A 133 -10.06 -2.35 6.48
N ASN A 134 -11.02 -1.78 7.21
CA ASN A 134 -10.98 -1.47 8.64
C ASN A 134 -9.74 -0.67 9.06
N THR A 135 -9.55 0.56 8.58
CA THR A 135 -8.44 1.41 9.06
C THR A 135 -8.59 1.75 10.56
N PRO A 136 -7.51 1.82 11.36
CA PRO A 136 -7.61 2.09 12.80
C PRO A 136 -8.17 3.47 13.13
N ALA A 137 -7.80 4.47 12.33
CA ALA A 137 -8.34 5.82 12.39
C ALA A 137 -8.37 6.42 10.96
N HIS A 138 -7.67 7.54 10.75
CA HIS A 138 -7.57 8.23 9.46
C HIS A 138 -7.14 7.31 8.32
N GLY A 139 -7.73 7.53 7.13
CA GLY A 139 -7.45 6.77 5.90
C GLY A 139 -6.10 7.15 5.27
N ILE A 140 -6.11 8.05 4.27
CA ILE A 140 -4.92 8.37 3.46
C ILE A 140 -4.47 9.80 3.73
N SER A 141 -3.23 9.96 4.20
CA SER A 141 -2.56 11.23 4.41
C SER A 141 -1.69 11.57 3.20
N ILE A 142 -2.18 12.46 2.34
CA ILE A 142 -1.49 12.97 1.15
C ILE A 142 -0.73 14.24 1.53
N ASN A 143 0.60 14.16 1.63
CA ASN A 143 1.44 15.30 1.99
C ASN A 143 2.70 15.35 1.12
N SER A 144 3.17 16.55 0.79
CA SER A 144 4.36 16.75 -0.04
C SER A 144 4.27 15.99 -1.38
N CYS A 145 3.06 15.93 -1.95
CA CYS A 145 2.81 15.26 -3.22
C CYS A 145 2.72 16.26 -4.37
N LYS A 146 3.23 15.90 -5.54
CA LYS A 146 3.14 16.70 -6.77
C LYS A 146 2.80 15.80 -7.94
N ASN A 147 1.74 16.13 -8.69
CA ASN A 147 1.31 15.36 -9.85
C ASN A 147 1.12 13.86 -9.52
N VAL A 148 0.18 13.56 -8.63
CA VAL A 148 -0.10 12.20 -8.17
C VAL A 148 -1.57 11.88 -8.39
N ALA A 149 -1.83 10.77 -9.08
CA ALA A 149 -3.19 10.28 -9.30
C ALA A 149 -3.54 9.17 -8.30
N PHE A 150 -4.70 9.28 -7.66
CA PHE A 150 -5.32 8.20 -6.87
C PHE A 150 -6.58 7.77 -7.59
N THR A 151 -6.64 6.51 -8.05
CA THR A 151 -7.77 5.99 -8.83
C THR A 151 -8.25 4.66 -8.27
N LYS A 152 -9.57 4.44 -8.31
CA LYS A 152 -10.21 3.16 -7.92
C LYS A 152 -9.84 2.67 -6.52
N ILE A 153 -9.64 3.59 -5.58
CA ILE A 153 -9.35 3.26 -4.19
C ILE A 153 -10.65 2.88 -3.49
N THR A 154 -10.70 1.67 -2.93
CA THR A 154 -11.80 1.20 -2.10
C THR A 154 -11.37 1.22 -0.64
N LEU A 155 -12.09 1.98 0.20
CA LEU A 155 -11.89 1.99 1.64
C LEU A 155 -13.20 1.56 2.32
N ASN A 156 -13.20 0.37 2.91
CA ASN A 156 -14.35 -0.19 3.61
C ASN A 156 -14.11 -0.20 5.13
N VAL A 157 -14.90 0.60 5.85
CA VAL A 157 -14.88 0.69 7.32
C VAL A 157 -16.27 0.42 7.92
N ALA A 158 -17.13 -0.32 7.21
CA ALA A 158 -18.52 -0.52 7.59
C ALA A 158 -18.70 -1.20 8.96
N GLU A 159 -17.74 -2.03 9.38
CA GLU A 159 -17.76 -2.71 10.69
C GLU A 159 -17.56 -1.75 11.88
N GLY A 160 -17.09 -0.52 11.62
CA GLY A 160 -16.94 0.52 12.65
C GLY A 160 -18.23 1.28 12.95
N LYS A 161 -19.33 1.00 12.22
CA LYS A 161 -20.62 1.64 12.49
C LYS A 161 -21.20 1.17 13.83
N PRO A 162 -21.76 2.07 14.65
CA PRO A 162 -22.59 1.67 15.77
C PRO A 162 -23.72 0.76 15.29
N LYS A 163 -24.02 -0.31 16.01
CA LYS A 163 -25.23 -1.10 15.74
C LYS A 163 -26.43 -0.19 16.05
N GLU A 164 -27.31 0.04 15.08
CA GLU A 164 -28.60 0.67 15.33
C GLU A 164 -29.36 -0.20 16.34
N THR A 165 -29.59 0.32 17.55
CA THR A 165 -30.59 -0.24 18.44
C THR A 165 -31.95 0.09 17.85
N GLN A 166 -32.64 -0.89 17.28
CA GLN A 166 -34.09 -0.81 17.09
C GLN A 166 -34.71 -0.62 18.47
N GLN A 167 -35.01 0.63 18.84
CA GLN A 167 -36.00 0.89 19.87
C GLN A 167 -37.34 0.61 19.22
N TYR A 168 -37.96 -0.51 19.59
CA TYR A 168 -39.38 -0.71 19.37
C TYR A 168 -40.11 0.41 20.14
N VAL A 169 -40.73 1.32 19.40
CA VAL A 169 -41.70 2.30 19.92
C VAL A 169 -43.09 1.68 19.87
#